data_AF-B1BVR4-F1
#
_entry.id   AF-B1BVR4-F1
#
_cell.length_a   1.000
_cell.length_b   1.000
_cell.length_c   1.000
_cell.angle_alpha   90.00
_cell.angle_beta   90.00
_cell.angle_gamma   90.00
#
_symmetry.space_group_name_H-M   'P 1'
#
loop_
_entity.id
_entity.type
_entity.pdbx_description
1 polymer ?
#
loop_
_entity_poly.entity_id
_entity_poly.type
_entity_poly.pdbx_seq_one_letter_code
_entity_poly.pdbx_strand_id
1 'polypeptide(L)'
;MSKRLIFIGLICLSLFAFMGCGTEKLDISNCIDVSYGKYNGKAKIYENSIDTKKLMQIPKLQKLTPDMLKGDYKITLVGDKTNLKNGDKVKLHLEYNKELYKRDFDVEFTFEPKEITIEGLPDELTDIKQISKEQWEEIYKLVSKQAEEEATKNNYKDLKLEKVLVFEDNSENGILPEFIYSYKDSENKLKYLSFYKNLEFKNNSELVLSKFNLSDIWKNPLMVDYSKPLDEILKDIYKKSNYKVIWSAN
;
A
#
# COMPACT_ATOMS: atom_id res chain seq x y z
N MET A 1 -27.45 -5.23 23.14
CA MET A 1 -26.87 -4.29 24.14
C MET A 1 -25.77 -5.00 24.89
N SER A 2 -24.51 -4.65 24.66
CA SER A 2 -23.41 -4.99 25.56
C SER A 2 -22.54 -3.75 25.73
N LYS A 3 -22.26 -3.42 26.99
CA LYS A 3 -21.73 -2.15 27.46
C LYS A 3 -20.21 -2.12 27.24
N ARG A 4 -19.72 -1.06 26.59
CA ARG A 4 -18.28 -0.71 26.57
C ARG A 4 -17.93 -0.07 27.91
N LEU A 5 -17.03 -0.71 28.66
CA LEU A 5 -16.38 -0.13 29.84
C LEU A 5 -15.26 0.80 29.36
N ILE A 6 -15.47 2.09 29.55
CA ILE A 6 -14.43 3.12 29.47
C ILE A 6 -13.66 3.06 30.79
N PHE A 7 -12.44 2.56 30.77
CA PHE A 7 -11.54 2.66 31.93
C PHE A 7 -10.94 4.06 31.96
N ILE A 8 -11.57 4.93 32.75
CA ILE A 8 -10.97 6.17 33.26
C ILE A 8 -10.01 5.75 34.36
N GLY A 9 -8.72 5.64 34.02
CA GLY A 9 -7.64 5.41 34.96
C GLY A 9 -6.86 6.70 35.19
N LEU A 10 -7.15 7.36 36.32
CA LEU A 10 -6.32 8.40 36.95
C LEU A 10 -4.83 8.00 36.90
N ILE A 11 -3.96 8.86 36.33
CA ILE A 11 -2.53 8.86 36.66
C ILE A 11 -2.19 10.23 37.22
N CYS A 12 -2.23 10.25 38.55
CA CYS A 12 -1.46 11.00 39.52
C CYS A 12 -0.74 12.30 39.08
N LEU A 13 -1.26 13.40 39.64
CA LEU A 13 -0.47 14.54 40.11
C LEU A 13 0.76 14.10 40.92
N SER A 14 1.94 14.31 40.35
CA SER A 14 3.25 14.45 41.03
C SER A 14 4.21 15.01 39.98
N LEU A 15 4.94 16.11 40.12
CA LEU A 15 5.61 16.67 41.28
C LEU A 15 5.64 18.22 41.21
N PHE A 16 5.51 18.85 42.39
CA PHE A 16 6.14 20.15 42.62
C PHE A 16 7.67 19.95 42.73
N ALA A 17 8.47 20.72 41.98
CA ALA A 17 9.87 20.93 42.30
C ALA A 17 10.44 22.16 41.55
N PHE A 18 10.76 23.20 42.33
CA PHE A 18 11.74 24.27 42.06
C PHE A 18 11.51 25.23 40.87
N MET A 19 11.19 26.48 41.22
CA MET A 19 11.64 27.67 40.47
C MET A 19 13.17 27.71 40.51
N GLY A 20 13.81 26.90 39.67
CA GLY A 20 15.24 26.95 39.38
C GLY A 20 15.41 27.50 37.97
N CYS A 21 16.32 28.45 37.82
CA CYS A 21 16.79 28.93 36.51
C CYS A 21 17.49 27.77 35.79
N GLY A 22 16.73 26.96 35.06
CA GLY A 22 17.21 25.74 34.44
C GLY A 22 16.18 25.21 33.46
N THR A 23 16.66 24.89 32.26
CA THR A 23 15.84 24.38 31.15
C THR A 23 15.07 23.13 31.55
N GLU A 24 13.76 23.18 31.39
CA GLU A 24 12.86 22.10 31.76
C GLU A 24 12.91 20.97 30.72
N LYS A 25 13.05 19.73 31.17
CA LYS A 25 12.96 18.57 30.29
C LYS A 25 11.50 18.17 30.09
N LEU A 26 11.03 18.21 28.85
CA LEU A 26 9.65 17.88 28.49
C LEU A 26 9.59 16.60 27.65
N ASP A 27 8.87 15.59 28.13
CA ASP A 27 8.57 14.41 27.33
C ASP A 27 7.46 14.69 26.31
N ILE A 28 7.80 14.62 25.02
CA ILE A 28 6.87 14.86 23.92
C ILE A 28 6.47 13.58 23.17
N SER A 29 6.76 12.40 23.74
CA SER A 29 6.48 11.11 23.10
C SER A 29 5.00 10.92 22.71
N ASN A 30 4.08 11.48 23.49
CA ASN A 30 2.64 11.46 23.20
C ASN A 30 2.18 12.47 22.13
N CYS A 31 3.08 13.35 21.70
CA CYS A 31 2.84 14.28 20.61
C CYS A 31 3.34 13.73 19.26
N ILE A 32 3.95 12.54 19.21
CA ILE A 32 4.43 11.94 17.96
C ILE A 32 3.33 11.08 17.36
N ASP A 33 2.87 11.47 16.17
CA ASP A 33 1.94 10.70 15.34
C ASP A 33 2.72 10.02 14.21
N VAL A 34 2.41 8.74 13.99
CA VAL A 34 3.12 7.87 13.06
C VAL A 34 2.12 7.22 12.13
N SER A 35 2.20 7.56 10.85
CA SER A 35 1.41 6.95 9.80
C SER A 35 2.33 6.12 8.90
N TYR A 36 1.88 4.90 8.61
CA TYR A 36 2.59 3.98 7.73
C TYR A 36 1.68 3.54 6.59
N GLY A 37 2.31 3.42 5.42
CA GLY A 37 1.65 3.21 4.14
C GLY A 37 1.46 1.73 4.03
N LYS A 38 0.21 1.29 3.90
CA LYS A 38 -0.13 -0.12 3.81
C LYS A 38 -0.03 -0.53 2.35
N TYR A 39 0.77 -1.54 2.08
CA TYR A 39 0.90 -2.09 0.74
C TYR A 39 1.07 -3.61 0.81
N ASN A 40 0.03 -4.35 0.38
CA ASN A 40 0.03 -5.82 0.32
C ASN A 40 0.69 -6.51 1.53
N GLY A 41 0.21 -6.22 2.74
CA GLY A 41 0.75 -6.80 3.99
C GLY A 41 2.12 -6.31 4.45
N LYS A 42 2.71 -5.37 3.71
CA LYS A 42 3.91 -4.62 4.09
C LYS A 42 3.56 -3.19 4.46
N ALA A 43 4.39 -2.62 5.31
CA ALA A 43 4.35 -1.22 5.66
C ALA A 43 5.69 -0.54 5.40
N LYS A 44 5.61 0.66 4.83
CA LYS A 44 6.69 1.63 4.85
C LYS A 44 6.21 2.85 5.63
N ILE A 45 6.96 3.26 6.65
CA ILE A 45 6.67 4.53 7.33
C ILE A 45 6.95 5.65 6.33
N TYR A 46 5.92 6.39 5.94
CA TYR A 46 6.04 7.47 4.96
C TYR A 46 5.80 8.83 5.61
N GLU A 47 5.07 8.89 6.73
CA GLU A 47 4.78 10.10 7.45
C GLU A 47 4.98 9.88 8.94
N ASN A 48 5.78 10.76 9.52
CA ASN A 48 5.89 10.93 10.96
C ASN A 48 5.80 12.43 11.22
N SER A 49 5.04 12.81 12.22
CA SER A 49 4.84 14.22 12.53
C SER A 49 4.63 14.43 14.00
N ILE A 50 4.90 15.65 14.45
CA ILE A 50 4.48 16.09 15.76
C ILE A 50 3.05 16.62 15.62
N ASP A 51 2.12 16.05 16.39
CA ASP A 51 0.79 16.58 16.63
C ASP A 51 0.92 17.93 17.35
N THR A 52 0.89 18.98 16.54
CA THR A 52 1.06 20.36 17.01
C THR A 52 -0.05 20.78 17.96
N LYS A 53 -1.25 20.20 17.83
CA LYS A 53 -2.37 20.49 18.74
C LYS A 53 -2.10 19.93 20.13
N LYS A 54 -1.58 18.70 20.24
CA LYS A 54 -1.15 18.14 21.53
C LYS A 54 0.04 18.91 22.10
N LEU A 55 1.01 19.26 21.26
CA LEU A 55 2.21 19.98 21.70
C LEU A 55 1.87 21.36 22.28
N MET A 56 0.98 22.11 21.63
CA MET A 56 0.53 23.45 22.10
C MET A 56 -0.37 23.41 23.35
N GLN A 57 -0.86 22.23 23.77
CA GLN A 57 -1.56 22.10 25.06
C GLN A 57 -0.59 22.20 26.25
N ILE A 58 0.72 21.98 26.02
CA ILE A 58 1.75 22.15 27.05
C ILE A 58 1.89 23.66 27.35
N PRO A 59 1.70 24.13 28.60
CA PRO A 59 1.63 25.55 28.91
C PRO A 59 2.80 26.39 28.40
N LYS A 60 4.04 25.88 28.48
CA LYS A 60 5.23 26.59 27.98
C LYS A 60 5.28 26.70 26.46
N LEU A 61 4.61 25.81 25.73
CA LEU A 61 4.62 25.75 24.27
C LEU A 61 3.39 26.40 23.63
N GLN A 62 2.51 27.06 24.40
CA GLN A 62 1.31 27.72 23.86
C GLN A 62 1.63 28.85 22.87
N LYS A 63 2.83 29.44 22.93
CA LYS A 63 3.30 30.48 22.00
C LYS A 63 3.99 29.92 20.76
N LEU A 64 4.19 28.60 20.70
CA LEU A 64 4.81 27.94 19.56
C LEU A 64 3.88 28.06 18.35
N THR A 65 4.42 28.50 17.21
CA THR A 65 3.66 28.56 15.96
C THR A 65 4.04 27.39 15.06
N PRO A 66 3.15 26.94 14.14
CA PRO A 66 3.48 25.93 13.15
C PRO A 66 4.71 26.27 12.30
N ASP A 67 4.98 27.55 12.05
CA ASP A 67 6.16 28.00 11.30
C ASP A 67 7.46 27.75 12.08
N MET A 68 7.45 27.87 13.41
CA MET A 68 8.57 27.52 14.31
C MET A 68 8.80 26.01 14.46
N LEU A 69 7.93 25.19 13.88
CA LEU A 69 8.10 23.72 13.81
C LEU A 69 8.58 23.27 12.43
N LYS A 70 8.43 24.12 11.41
CA LYS A 70 8.62 23.73 10.02
C LYS A 70 10.12 23.60 9.70
N GLY A 71 10.60 22.36 9.66
CA GLY A 71 12.01 22.06 9.40
C GLY A 71 12.90 22.07 10.64
N ASP A 72 12.34 22.35 11.81
CA ASP A 72 13.05 22.36 13.09
C ASP A 72 13.11 20.99 13.78
N TYR A 73 12.48 19.98 13.19
CA TYR A 73 12.57 18.60 13.64
C TYR A 73 12.59 17.61 12.48
N LYS A 74 13.13 16.43 12.76
CA LYS A 74 13.13 15.27 11.88
C LYS A 74 12.90 14.02 12.72
N ILE A 75 11.87 13.26 12.38
CA ILE A 75 11.64 11.95 13.00
C ILE A 75 12.14 10.88 12.02
N THR A 76 12.97 9.97 12.50
CA THR A 76 13.52 8.86 11.72
C THR A 76 13.20 7.54 12.39
N LEU A 77 13.14 6.48 11.60
CA LEU A 77 13.11 5.12 12.12
C LEU A 77 14.54 4.69 12.46
N VAL A 78 14.71 4.07 13.63
CA VAL A 78 16.00 3.51 14.02
C VAL A 78 16.19 2.17 13.29
N GLY A 79 17.16 2.13 12.38
CA GLY A 79 17.53 0.95 11.59
C GLY A 79 17.07 1.01 10.13
N ASP A 80 17.52 0.04 9.33
CA ASP A 80 17.37 0.04 7.87
C ASP A 80 16.16 -0.77 7.36
N LYS A 81 15.20 -1.11 8.23
CA LYS A 81 14.10 -2.00 7.86
C LYS A 81 13.08 -1.25 7.00
N THR A 82 13.04 -1.57 5.71
CA THR A 82 12.18 -0.93 4.70
C THR A 82 10.82 -1.62 4.53
N ASN A 83 10.76 -2.93 4.77
CA ASN A 83 9.55 -3.76 4.65
C ASN A 83 9.10 -4.24 6.04
N LEU A 84 8.21 -3.47 6.67
CA LEU A 84 7.65 -3.81 7.98
C LEU A 84 6.42 -4.71 7.84
N LYS A 85 6.24 -5.65 8.77
CA LYS A 85 5.09 -6.57 8.83
C LYS A 85 4.39 -6.51 10.19
N ASN A 86 3.19 -7.07 10.29
CA ASN A 86 2.48 -7.20 11.56
C ASN A 86 3.37 -7.90 12.61
N GLY A 87 3.45 -7.33 13.82
CA GLY A 87 4.28 -7.80 14.93
C GLY A 87 5.71 -7.24 14.94
N ASP A 88 6.14 -6.53 13.88
CA ASP A 88 7.42 -5.83 13.91
C ASP A 88 7.38 -4.69 14.93
N LYS A 89 8.47 -4.58 15.69
CA LYS A 89 8.70 -3.52 16.67
C LYS A 89 9.67 -2.50 16.08
N VAL A 90 9.23 -1.25 15.97
CA VAL A 90 10.04 -0.16 15.43
C VAL A 90 10.28 0.89 16.50
N LYS A 91 11.50 1.43 16.51
CA LYS A 91 11.87 2.56 17.37
C LYS A 91 12.00 3.80 16.51
N LEU A 92 11.55 4.92 17.05
CA LEU A 92 11.72 6.21 16.42
C LEU A 92 12.87 6.97 17.07
N HIS A 93 13.42 7.91 16.32
CA HIS A 93 14.39 8.88 16.80
C HIS A 93 13.93 10.26 16.38
N LEU A 94 13.93 11.20 17.33
CA LEU A 94 13.60 12.60 17.08
C LEU A 94 14.88 13.43 17.12
N GLU A 95 15.20 14.05 16.00
CA GLU A 95 16.17 15.14 15.89
C GLU A 95 15.39 16.46 15.90
N TYR A 96 15.87 17.48 16.63
CA TYR A 96 15.23 18.80 16.66
C TYR A 96 16.22 19.91 17.04
N ASN A 97 15.86 21.16 16.75
CA ASN A 97 16.67 22.35 17.02
C ASN A 97 16.70 22.72 18.51
N LYS A 98 17.50 22.00 19.31
CA LYS A 98 17.57 22.17 20.77
C LYS A 98 17.77 23.62 21.23
N GLU A 99 18.58 24.39 20.50
CA GLU A 99 18.93 25.76 20.87
C GLU A 99 17.73 26.70 20.80
N LEU A 100 16.90 26.56 19.76
CA LEU A 100 15.69 27.36 19.59
C LEU A 100 14.72 27.12 20.75
N TYR A 101 14.45 25.86 21.08
CA TYR A 101 13.50 25.51 22.15
C TYR A 101 14.00 25.94 23.53
N LYS A 102 15.30 25.80 23.77
CA LYS A 102 15.91 26.25 25.01
C LYS A 102 15.88 27.77 25.15
N ARG A 103 16.17 28.52 24.08
CA ARG A 103 16.19 29.99 24.10
C ARG A 103 14.80 30.59 24.21
N ASP A 104 13.85 30.10 23.41
CA ASP A 104 12.55 30.77 23.21
C ASP A 104 11.49 30.27 24.19
N PHE A 105 11.66 29.06 24.74
CA PHE A 105 10.67 28.42 25.61
C PHE A 105 11.25 27.90 26.94
N ASP A 106 12.58 27.92 27.12
CA ASP A 106 13.29 27.32 28.27
C ASP A 106 12.92 25.85 28.50
N VAL A 107 12.88 25.10 27.40
CA VAL A 107 12.59 23.66 27.38
C VAL A 107 13.59 22.88 26.55
N GLU A 108 13.85 21.64 26.96
CA GLU A 108 14.55 20.62 26.18
C GLU A 108 13.61 19.42 26.02
N PHE A 109 13.33 19.03 24.77
CA PHE A 109 12.53 17.83 24.54
C PHE A 109 13.32 16.57 24.90
N THR A 110 12.70 15.75 25.73
CA THR A 110 13.08 14.36 25.89
C THR A 110 12.14 13.51 25.06
N PHE A 111 12.71 12.52 24.38
CA PHE A 111 11.96 11.51 23.66
C PHE A 111 12.45 10.16 24.13
N GLU A 112 11.67 9.50 24.97
CA GLU A 112 11.94 8.11 25.32
C GLU A 112 11.47 7.26 24.13
N PRO A 113 12.35 6.48 23.48
CA PRO A 113 12.00 5.78 22.26
C PRO A 113 10.78 4.89 22.44
N LYS A 114 9.64 5.34 21.94
CA LYS A 114 8.42 4.54 21.94
C LYS A 114 8.61 3.41 20.94
N GLU A 115 8.67 2.19 21.45
CA GLU A 115 8.57 1.01 20.61
C GLU A 115 7.13 0.93 20.10
N ILE A 116 6.97 1.00 18.77
CA ILE A 116 5.68 0.89 18.11
C ILE A 116 5.61 -0.50 17.50
N THR A 117 4.57 -1.25 17.82
CA THR A 117 4.25 -2.50 17.13
C THR A 117 3.45 -2.18 15.88
N ILE A 118 3.88 -2.71 14.74
CA ILE A 118 3.13 -2.62 13.48
C ILE A 118 1.98 -3.63 13.54
N GLU A 119 0.76 -3.15 13.30
CA GLU A 119 -0.46 -3.94 13.42
C GLU A 119 -1.49 -3.54 12.37
N GLY A 120 -2.46 -4.41 12.08
CA GLY A 120 -3.58 -4.08 11.18
C GLY A 120 -3.17 -3.90 9.71
N LEU A 121 -2.02 -4.43 9.29
CA LEU A 121 -1.74 -4.68 7.87
C LEU A 121 -2.59 -5.86 7.39
N PRO A 122 -3.05 -5.86 6.12
CA PRO A 122 -3.68 -7.04 5.54
C PRO A 122 -2.67 -8.19 5.42
N ASP A 123 -3.15 -9.39 5.12
CA ASP A 123 -2.24 -10.46 4.74
C ASP A 123 -1.55 -10.11 3.41
N GLU A 124 -0.33 -10.61 3.22
CA GLU A 124 0.36 -10.48 1.94
C GLU A 124 -0.23 -11.48 0.93
N LEU A 125 -0.70 -10.98 -0.21
CA LEU A 125 -1.08 -11.82 -1.34
C LEU A 125 0.17 -12.19 -2.12
N THR A 126 0.61 -13.44 -2.00
CA THR A 126 1.86 -13.98 -2.59
C THR A 126 1.59 -15.19 -3.50
N ASP A 127 0.51 -15.92 -3.28
CA ASP A 127 0.13 -17.11 -4.03
C ASP A 127 -1.31 -17.00 -4.52
N ILE A 128 -1.52 -17.37 -5.78
CA ILE A 128 -2.81 -17.37 -6.47
C ILE A 128 -3.87 -18.19 -5.71
N LYS A 129 -3.42 -19.19 -4.95
CA LYS A 129 -4.25 -20.06 -4.12
C LYS A 129 -4.84 -19.37 -2.90
N GLN A 130 -4.32 -18.20 -2.52
CA GLN A 130 -4.90 -17.39 -1.44
C GLN A 130 -6.18 -16.67 -1.88
N ILE A 131 -6.43 -16.54 -3.19
CA ILE A 131 -7.65 -15.93 -3.73
C ILE A 131 -8.77 -16.96 -3.67
N SER A 132 -9.86 -16.63 -2.97
CA SER A 132 -11.01 -17.52 -2.83
C SER A 132 -11.76 -17.70 -4.15
N LYS A 133 -12.60 -18.74 -4.24
CA LYS A 133 -13.42 -18.98 -5.42
C LYS A 133 -14.38 -17.81 -5.69
N GLU A 134 -15.00 -17.28 -4.64
CA GLU A 134 -15.93 -16.15 -4.72
C GLU A 134 -15.21 -14.88 -5.22
N GLN A 135 -13.98 -14.65 -4.75
CA GLN A 135 -13.14 -13.56 -5.23
C GLN A 135 -12.78 -13.74 -6.72
N TRP A 136 -12.50 -14.96 -7.17
CA TRP A 136 -12.30 -15.26 -8.59
C TRP A 136 -13.54 -15.00 -9.44
N GLU A 137 -14.72 -15.35 -8.94
CA GLU A 137 -15.99 -15.08 -9.62
C GLU A 137 -16.22 -13.57 -9.80
N GLU A 138 -15.89 -12.77 -8.78
CA GLU A 138 -15.95 -11.30 -8.86
C GLU A 138 -14.95 -10.72 -9.86
N ILE A 139 -13.69 -11.20 -9.85
CA ILE A 139 -12.68 -10.79 -10.82
C ILE A 139 -13.16 -11.11 -12.24
N TYR A 140 -13.59 -12.34 -12.48
CA TYR A 140 -14.03 -12.78 -13.80
C TYR A 140 -15.20 -11.95 -14.31
N LYS A 141 -16.19 -11.65 -13.46
CA LYS A 141 -17.32 -10.79 -13.80
C LYS A 141 -16.88 -9.38 -14.19
N LEU A 142 -15.94 -8.80 -13.43
CA LEU A 142 -15.42 -7.47 -13.69
C LEU A 142 -14.62 -7.39 -15.00
N VAL A 143 -13.76 -8.37 -15.27
CA VAL A 143 -12.92 -8.39 -16.47
C VAL A 143 -13.75 -8.71 -17.71
N SER A 144 -14.68 -9.66 -17.62
CA SER A 144 -15.58 -10.01 -18.74
C SER A 144 -16.44 -8.82 -19.16
N LYS A 145 -16.98 -8.08 -18.19
CA LYS A 145 -17.70 -6.83 -18.48
C LYS A 145 -16.84 -5.81 -19.23
N GLN A 146 -15.58 -5.63 -18.83
CA GLN A 146 -14.65 -4.72 -19.53
C GLN A 146 -14.32 -5.20 -20.95
N ALA A 147 -14.15 -6.51 -21.13
CA ALA A 147 -13.90 -7.09 -22.44
C ALA A 147 -15.10 -6.90 -23.38
N GLU A 148 -16.32 -7.08 -22.88
CA GLU A 148 -17.57 -6.81 -23.62
C GLU A 148 -17.72 -5.33 -23.99
N GLU A 149 -17.41 -4.41 -23.06
CA GLU A 149 -17.41 -2.97 -23.31
C GLU A 149 -16.42 -2.57 -24.42
N GLU A 150 -15.19 -3.10 -24.36
CA GLU A 150 -14.17 -2.84 -25.39
C GLU A 150 -14.54 -3.47 -26.74
N ALA A 151 -15.12 -4.67 -26.74
CA ALA A 151 -15.61 -5.32 -27.94
C ALA A 151 -16.73 -4.52 -28.61
N THR A 152 -17.70 -4.06 -27.82
CA THR A 152 -18.81 -3.23 -28.32
C THR A 152 -18.29 -1.92 -28.91
N LYS A 153 -17.41 -1.23 -28.19
CA LYS A 153 -16.82 0.05 -28.62
C LYS A 153 -16.11 -0.06 -29.97
N ASN A 154 -15.44 -1.18 -30.23
CA ASN A 154 -14.64 -1.37 -31.44
C ASN A 154 -15.29 -2.31 -32.48
N ASN A 155 -16.55 -2.68 -32.30
CA ASN A 155 -17.28 -3.62 -33.16
C ASN A 155 -16.58 -4.99 -33.36
N TYR A 156 -15.93 -5.49 -32.32
CA TYR A 156 -15.33 -6.83 -32.32
C TYR A 156 -16.41 -7.91 -32.28
N LYS A 157 -16.17 -9.03 -32.97
CA LYS A 157 -17.08 -10.17 -33.04
C LYS A 157 -16.49 -11.39 -32.36
N ASP A 158 -17.35 -12.34 -31.99
CA ASP A 158 -16.95 -13.65 -31.45
C ASP A 158 -15.98 -13.56 -30.26
N LEU A 159 -16.18 -12.57 -29.36
CA LEU A 159 -15.34 -12.38 -28.19
C LEU A 159 -15.39 -13.64 -27.29
N LYS A 160 -14.23 -14.22 -26.99
CA LYS A 160 -14.12 -15.43 -26.16
C LYS A 160 -12.89 -15.37 -25.27
N LEU A 161 -13.01 -15.72 -24.00
CA LEU A 161 -11.85 -15.90 -23.13
C LEU A 161 -11.10 -17.17 -23.57
N GLU A 162 -9.81 -17.04 -23.87
CA GLU A 162 -8.97 -18.16 -24.29
C GLU A 162 -8.05 -18.65 -23.18
N LYS A 163 -7.41 -17.74 -22.44
CA LYS A 163 -6.46 -18.11 -21.38
C LYS A 163 -6.48 -17.12 -20.22
N VAL A 164 -6.14 -17.63 -19.04
CA VAL A 164 -5.78 -16.80 -17.88
C VAL A 164 -4.36 -17.18 -17.46
N LEU A 165 -3.49 -16.19 -17.46
CA LEU A 165 -2.10 -16.29 -17.05
C LEU A 165 -1.93 -15.65 -15.67
N VAL A 166 -0.90 -16.08 -14.96
CA VAL A 166 -0.40 -15.42 -13.76
C VAL A 166 1.10 -15.27 -13.90
N PHE A 167 1.60 -14.05 -13.77
CA PHE A 167 3.02 -13.77 -13.90
C PHE A 167 3.74 -13.96 -12.57
N GLU A 168 4.88 -14.64 -12.64
CA GLU A 168 5.86 -14.70 -11.55
C GLU A 168 6.74 -13.46 -11.66
N ASP A 169 6.20 -12.29 -11.35
CA ASP A 169 7.06 -11.11 -11.27
C ASP A 169 7.75 -11.11 -9.90
N ASN A 170 9.07 -10.99 -9.90
CA ASN A 170 9.93 -10.90 -8.69
C ASN A 170 9.70 -9.61 -7.89
N SER A 171 8.61 -8.88 -8.16
CA SER A 171 8.25 -7.68 -7.44
C SER A 171 7.52 -8.08 -6.16
N GLU A 172 7.95 -7.52 -5.06
CA GLU A 172 7.56 -7.82 -3.67
C GLU A 172 6.06 -7.58 -3.33
N ASN A 173 5.16 -7.57 -4.32
CA ASN A 173 4.05 -6.65 -4.37
C ASN A 173 2.73 -7.20 -4.97
N GLY A 174 2.40 -8.48 -4.79
CA GLY A 174 1.08 -9.01 -5.17
C GLY A 174 1.13 -10.06 -6.28
N ILE A 175 0.00 -10.24 -6.96
CA ILE A 175 -0.15 -11.24 -8.02
C ILE A 175 -0.68 -10.57 -9.27
N LEU A 176 -0.04 -10.81 -10.41
CA LEU A 176 -0.42 -10.24 -11.70
C LEU A 176 -1.11 -11.27 -12.59
N PRO A 177 -2.44 -11.43 -12.54
CA PRO A 177 -3.17 -12.16 -13.56
C PRO A 177 -3.35 -11.35 -14.85
N GLU A 178 -3.39 -12.07 -15.96
CA GLU A 178 -3.75 -11.55 -17.28
C GLU A 178 -4.80 -12.45 -17.93
N PHE A 179 -5.90 -11.83 -18.37
CA PHE A 179 -7.01 -12.49 -19.06
C PHE A 179 -6.92 -12.21 -20.55
N ILE A 180 -6.77 -13.25 -21.36
CA ILE A 180 -6.59 -13.13 -22.80
C ILE A 180 -7.87 -13.55 -23.50
N TYR A 181 -8.44 -12.65 -24.27
CA TYR A 181 -9.61 -12.87 -25.09
C TYR A 181 -9.23 -12.91 -26.56
N SER A 182 -9.83 -13.83 -27.31
CA SER A 182 -9.86 -13.78 -28.77
C SER A 182 -11.06 -12.98 -29.25
N TYR A 183 -10.94 -12.41 -30.44
CA TYR A 183 -12.03 -11.78 -31.17
C TYR A 183 -11.76 -11.79 -32.67
N LYS A 184 -12.78 -11.49 -33.47
CA LYS A 184 -12.65 -11.19 -34.90
C LYS A 184 -12.79 -9.70 -35.15
N ASP A 185 -11.85 -9.15 -35.89
CA ASP A 185 -11.86 -7.75 -36.32
C ASP A 185 -12.86 -7.51 -37.47
N SER A 186 -12.88 -6.28 -38.00
CA SER A 186 -13.74 -5.90 -39.13
C SER A 186 -13.44 -6.67 -40.42
N GLU A 187 -12.23 -7.22 -40.56
CA GLU A 187 -11.81 -8.06 -41.68
C GLU A 187 -12.03 -9.56 -41.40
N ASN A 188 -12.73 -9.88 -40.30
CA ASN A 188 -13.00 -11.24 -39.85
C ASN A 188 -11.73 -12.04 -39.53
N LYS A 189 -10.62 -11.35 -39.23
CA LYS A 189 -9.35 -11.98 -38.83
C LYS A 189 -9.34 -12.20 -37.32
N LEU A 190 -8.84 -13.35 -36.91
CA LEU A 190 -8.64 -13.67 -35.50
C LEU A 190 -7.57 -12.74 -34.91
N LYS A 191 -7.91 -12.10 -33.81
CA LYS A 191 -7.06 -11.21 -33.02
C LYS A 191 -7.22 -11.51 -31.54
N TYR A 192 -6.34 -10.94 -30.73
CA TYR A 192 -6.37 -11.08 -29.29
C TYR A 192 -6.34 -9.72 -28.62
N LEU A 193 -6.91 -9.65 -27.43
CA LEU A 193 -6.73 -8.54 -26.49
C LEU A 193 -6.57 -9.14 -25.11
N SER A 194 -5.98 -8.40 -24.18
CA SER A 194 -5.89 -8.87 -22.81
C SER A 194 -6.04 -7.77 -21.79
N PHE A 195 -6.48 -8.18 -20.62
CA PHE A 195 -6.63 -7.34 -19.45
C PHE A 195 -5.77 -7.87 -18.31
N TYR A 196 -4.94 -7.01 -17.74
CA TYR A 196 -4.08 -7.37 -16.62
C TYR A 196 -4.24 -6.38 -15.47
N LYS A 197 -3.97 -6.86 -14.26
CA LYS A 197 -3.95 -6.01 -13.07
C LYS A 197 -3.13 -6.67 -11.98
N ASN A 198 -2.31 -5.89 -11.29
CA ASN A 198 -1.71 -6.36 -10.05
C ASN A 198 -2.77 -6.42 -8.94
N LEU A 199 -3.03 -7.62 -8.44
CA LEU A 199 -3.97 -7.90 -7.36
C LEU A 199 -3.23 -7.86 -6.02
N GLU A 200 -3.90 -7.26 -5.03
CA GLU A 200 -3.41 -7.11 -3.67
C GLU A 200 -4.60 -7.20 -2.69
N PHE A 201 -4.31 -7.62 -1.46
CA PHE A 201 -5.30 -7.57 -0.39
C PHE A 201 -5.37 -6.17 0.23
N LYS A 202 -6.60 -5.71 0.49
CA LYS A 202 -6.90 -4.64 1.45
C LYS A 202 -7.15 -5.23 2.84
N ASN A 203 -7.37 -4.35 3.82
CA ASN A 203 -7.73 -4.75 5.18
C ASN A 203 -8.83 -5.84 5.16
N ASN A 204 -8.68 -6.84 6.04
CA ASN A 204 -9.51 -8.06 6.12
C ASN A 204 -9.33 -9.08 4.98
N SER A 205 -8.22 -9.00 4.24
CA SER A 205 -7.87 -9.99 3.21
C SER A 205 -8.90 -10.07 2.06
N GLU A 206 -9.64 -8.98 1.85
CA GLU A 206 -10.46 -8.76 0.68
C GLU A 206 -9.59 -8.21 -0.47
N LEU A 207 -9.92 -8.47 -1.74
CA LEU A 207 -9.16 -7.94 -2.87
C LEU A 207 -9.50 -6.48 -3.17
N VAL A 208 -8.49 -5.72 -3.63
CA VAL A 208 -8.70 -4.40 -4.24
C VAL A 208 -9.13 -4.56 -5.70
N LEU A 209 -10.44 -4.71 -5.91
CA LEU A 209 -11.02 -4.80 -7.25
C LEU A 209 -11.31 -3.39 -7.80
N SER A 210 -10.69 -3.09 -8.94
CA SER A 210 -10.88 -1.88 -9.74
C SER A 210 -10.57 -2.23 -11.19
N LYS A 211 -10.73 -1.26 -12.11
CA LYS A 211 -10.57 -1.49 -13.55
C LYS A 211 -9.23 -2.17 -13.88
N PHE A 212 -9.26 -3.12 -14.82
CA PHE A 212 -8.06 -3.79 -15.31
C PHE A 212 -7.47 -2.96 -16.45
N ASN A 213 -6.15 -3.05 -16.62
CA ASN A 213 -5.46 -2.36 -17.70
C ASN A 213 -5.58 -3.19 -18.99
N LEU A 214 -5.90 -2.53 -20.10
CA LEU A 214 -5.87 -3.15 -21.43
C LEU A 214 -4.40 -3.21 -21.91
N SER A 215 -3.95 -4.37 -22.36
CA SER A 215 -2.60 -4.54 -22.91
C SER A 215 -2.52 -4.02 -24.36
N ASP A 216 -1.51 -3.20 -24.63
CA ASP A 216 -1.23 -2.72 -25.98
C ASP A 216 -0.34 -3.66 -26.79
N ILE A 217 0.24 -4.71 -26.17
CA ILE A 217 1.12 -5.69 -26.85
C ILE A 217 0.42 -6.29 -28.08
N TRP A 218 -0.85 -6.63 -27.96
CA TRP A 218 -1.61 -7.27 -29.03
C TRP A 218 -1.79 -6.41 -30.28
N LYS A 219 -1.66 -5.08 -30.16
CA LYS A 219 -1.74 -4.17 -31.30
C LYS A 219 -0.41 -4.02 -32.03
N ASN A 220 0.69 -4.53 -31.47
CA ASN A 220 2.02 -4.35 -32.03
C ASN A 220 2.36 -5.44 -33.07
N PRO A 221 2.40 -5.13 -34.38
CA PRO A 221 2.66 -6.12 -35.42
C PRO A 221 4.10 -6.65 -35.40
N LEU A 222 5.03 -5.98 -34.71
CA LEU A 222 6.41 -6.47 -34.54
C LEU A 222 6.53 -7.50 -33.42
N MET A 223 5.54 -7.57 -32.51
CA MET A 223 5.55 -8.48 -31.36
C MET A 223 4.60 -9.66 -31.55
N VAL A 224 3.57 -9.54 -32.37
CA VAL A 224 2.50 -10.54 -32.48
C VAL A 224 2.33 -11.02 -33.91
N ASP A 225 2.73 -12.26 -34.16
CA ASP A 225 2.46 -12.98 -35.40
C ASP A 225 1.17 -13.78 -35.29
N TYR A 226 0.08 -13.19 -35.78
CA TYR A 226 -1.26 -13.79 -35.79
C TYR A 226 -1.42 -15.00 -36.72
N SER A 227 -0.40 -15.37 -37.50
CA SER A 227 -0.42 -16.63 -38.24
C SER A 227 -0.15 -17.85 -37.35
N LYS A 228 0.40 -17.62 -36.15
CA LYS A 228 0.75 -18.68 -35.19
C LYS A 228 -0.39 -18.95 -34.21
N PRO A 229 -0.46 -20.17 -33.65
CA PRO A 229 -1.33 -20.46 -32.50
C PRO A 229 -0.99 -19.57 -31.29
N LEU A 230 -1.98 -19.26 -30.45
CA LEU A 230 -1.81 -18.44 -29.24
C LEU A 230 -0.64 -18.91 -28.36
N ASP A 231 -0.47 -20.22 -28.16
CA ASP A 231 0.62 -20.76 -27.34
C ASP A 231 2.02 -20.55 -27.93
N GLU A 232 2.15 -20.33 -29.24
CA GLU A 232 3.42 -19.94 -29.86
C GLU A 232 3.61 -18.44 -29.76
N ILE A 233 2.57 -17.65 -30.01
CA ILE A 233 2.58 -16.19 -29.81
C ILE A 233 3.02 -15.85 -28.39
N LEU A 234 2.48 -16.52 -27.37
CA LEU A 234 2.84 -16.29 -25.98
C LEU A 234 4.31 -16.59 -25.67
N LYS A 235 4.93 -17.57 -26.35
CA LYS A 235 6.36 -17.87 -26.21
C LYS A 235 7.24 -16.81 -26.87
N ASP A 236 6.72 -16.13 -27.89
CA ASP A 236 7.41 -15.04 -28.57
C ASP A 236 7.31 -13.73 -27.77
N ILE A 237 6.13 -13.45 -27.20
CA ILE A 237 5.89 -12.24 -26.39
C ILE A 237 6.55 -12.35 -25.01
N TYR A 238 6.40 -13.51 -24.35
CA TYR A 238 6.82 -13.72 -22.98
C TYR A 238 7.89 -14.81 -22.88
N LYS A 239 8.89 -14.59 -22.02
CA LYS A 239 9.79 -15.67 -21.64
C LYS A 239 9.00 -16.74 -20.89
N LYS A 240 9.13 -18.02 -21.28
CA LYS A 240 8.39 -19.15 -20.69
C LYS A 240 8.48 -19.25 -19.16
N SER A 241 9.57 -18.76 -18.56
CA SER A 241 9.77 -18.76 -17.11
C SER A 241 8.92 -17.74 -16.36
N ASN A 242 8.27 -16.81 -17.06
CA ASN A 242 7.69 -15.62 -16.43
C ASN A 242 6.21 -15.77 -16.09
N TYR A 243 5.54 -16.83 -16.55
CA TYR A 243 4.10 -16.99 -16.33
C TYR A 243 3.68 -18.46 -16.16
N LYS A 244 2.57 -18.64 -15.45
CA LYS A 244 1.82 -19.89 -15.34
C LYS A 244 0.45 -19.72 -15.99
N VAL A 245 0.03 -20.72 -16.77
CA VAL A 245 -1.35 -20.81 -17.25
C VAL A 245 -2.20 -21.39 -16.12
N ILE A 246 -3.14 -20.62 -15.60
CA ILE A 246 -4.05 -21.08 -14.54
C ILE A 246 -5.41 -21.54 -15.08
N TRP A 247 -5.75 -21.13 -16.30
CA TRP A 247 -6.93 -21.58 -17.02
C TRP A 247 -6.73 -21.44 -18.53
N SER A 248 -7.33 -22.35 -19.31
CA SER A 248 -7.36 -22.31 -20.78
C SER A 248 -8.70 -22.85 -21.27
N ALA A 249 -9.26 -22.24 -22.30
CA ALA A 249 -10.32 -22.85 -23.10
C ALA A 249 -9.67 -23.98 -23.92
N ASN A 250 -9.91 -25.23 -23.55
CA ASN A 250 -9.52 -26.37 -24.38
C ASN A 250 -10.32 -26.42 -25.67
#